data_AF-A0A818M138-F1
#
_entry.id   AF-A0A818M138-F1
#
_cell.length_a   1.000
_cell.length_b   1.000
_cell.length_c   1.000
_cell.angle_alpha   90.00
_cell.angle_beta   90.00
_cell.angle_gamma   90.00
#
_symmetry.space_group_name_H-M   'P 1'
#
loop_
_entity.id
_entity.type
_entity.pdbx_description
1 polymer ?
#
loop_
_entity_poly.entity_id
_entity_poly.type
_entity_poly.pdbx_seq_one_letter_code
_entity_poly.pdbx_strand_id
1 'polypeptide(L)'
;KFFYGKDTLNRARARASLCHVYHFALNDHYYEARDLMLMCHMQDTITTSDVATQILYNRTIVQLGLCAFRFGAIREAHQALVDMQSGNRAKELLAQGVQMIRNQERTRDQEMKERQRLLPFHMHINLELIECVYLVSAMLIEIPFMASHEYDARKRPISKHFHTQMRQAEKQPVFGPPESMREHVVAASRAMKTGDWSACVNFLINEKMNGKVNKAQNLFNEISRKKKSALFMLHFVDSI
;
A
#
# COMPACT_ATOMS: atom_id res chain seq x y z
N LYS A 1 -4.56 9.87 26.81
CA LYS A 1 -3.78 10.01 28.07
C LYS A 1 -4.36 9.17 29.22
N PHE A 2 -5.68 9.14 29.44
CA PHE A 2 -6.29 8.38 30.55
C PHE A 2 -6.07 6.84 30.50
N PHE A 3 -6.24 6.21 29.33
CA PHE A 3 -6.04 4.76 29.16
C PHE A 3 -4.57 4.28 29.28
N TYR A 4 -3.60 5.18 29.11
CA TYR A 4 -2.17 4.82 29.16
C TYR A 4 -1.63 4.72 30.59
N GLY A 5 -2.26 5.39 31.55
CA GLY A 5 -1.75 5.51 32.92
C GLY A 5 -2.43 4.63 33.98
N LYS A 6 -3.56 3.97 33.66
CA LYS A 6 -4.39 3.30 34.69
C LYS A 6 -4.79 1.84 34.42
N ASP A 7 -4.52 1.25 33.26
CA ASP A 7 -5.07 -0.08 32.94
C ASP A 7 -4.07 -1.24 33.06
N THR A 8 -4.38 -2.14 34.00
CA THR A 8 -3.86 -3.52 34.16
C THR A 8 -4.21 -4.43 32.97
N LEU A 9 -5.12 -4.03 32.08
CA LEU A 9 -5.44 -4.75 30.83
C LEU A 9 -4.55 -4.29 29.67
N ASN A 10 -3.48 -5.06 29.41
CA ASN A 10 -2.61 -4.88 28.24
C ASN A 10 -3.39 -4.79 26.90
N ARG A 11 -4.53 -5.50 26.79
CA ARG A 11 -5.38 -5.50 25.60
C ARG A 11 -6.12 -4.18 25.33
N ALA A 12 -6.67 -3.55 26.36
CA ALA A 12 -7.42 -2.30 26.20
C ALA A 12 -6.47 -1.16 25.78
N ARG A 13 -5.29 -1.12 26.40
CA ARG A 13 -4.21 -0.20 26.05
C ARG A 13 -3.76 -0.39 24.60
N ALA A 14 -3.50 -1.63 24.17
CA ALA A 14 -3.11 -1.93 22.79
C ALA A 14 -4.15 -1.45 21.77
N ARG A 15 -5.44 -1.70 22.00
CA ARG A 15 -6.51 -1.23 21.11
C ARG A 15 -6.62 0.29 21.11
N ALA A 16 -6.51 0.94 22.27
CA ALA A 16 -6.51 2.39 22.37
C ALA A 16 -5.34 3.03 21.59
N SER A 17 -4.15 2.42 21.67
CA SER A 17 -2.99 2.83 20.86
C SER A 17 -3.27 2.73 19.37
N LEU A 18 -3.79 1.59 18.89
CA LEU A 18 -4.08 1.40 17.47
C LEU A 18 -5.12 2.40 16.96
N CYS A 19 -6.19 2.64 17.73
CA CYS A 19 -7.17 3.67 17.38
C CYS A 19 -6.54 5.07 17.31
N HIS A 20 -5.58 5.37 18.19
CA HIS A 20 -4.90 6.65 18.21
C HIS A 20 -3.98 6.82 17.01
N VAL A 21 -3.21 5.79 16.64
CA VAL A 21 -2.40 5.76 15.41
C VAL A 21 -3.30 5.93 14.19
N TYR A 22 -4.43 5.24 14.13
CA TYR A 22 -5.39 5.35 13.03
C TYR A 22 -5.90 6.78 12.86
N HIS A 23 -6.22 7.45 13.98
CA HIS A 23 -6.66 8.84 13.97
C HIS A 23 -5.57 9.81 13.51
N PHE A 24 -4.32 9.63 13.96
CA PHE A 24 -3.20 10.46 13.50
C PHE A 24 -2.93 10.27 12.00
N ALA A 25 -2.97 9.03 11.52
CA ALA A 25 -2.79 8.71 10.11
C ALA A 25 -3.92 9.26 9.21
N LEU A 26 -5.15 9.42 9.72
CA LEU A 26 -6.23 10.10 9.00
C LEU A 26 -6.01 11.62 8.86
N ASN A 27 -5.39 12.22 9.88
CA ASN A 27 -5.16 13.65 9.99
C ASN A 27 -3.79 14.12 9.47
N ASP A 28 -3.04 13.24 8.78
CA ASP A 28 -1.73 13.57 8.17
C ASP A 28 -0.57 13.82 9.13
N HIS A 29 -0.71 13.39 10.37
CA HIS A 29 0.35 13.40 11.37
C HIS A 29 1.18 12.11 11.26
N TYR A 30 1.99 12.02 10.19
CA TYR A 30 2.72 10.79 9.87
C TYR A 30 3.77 10.43 10.92
N TYR A 31 4.59 11.39 11.37
CA TYR A 31 5.67 11.13 12.32
C TYR A 31 5.13 10.68 13.67
N GLU A 32 4.10 11.36 14.16
CA GLU A 32 3.43 11.01 15.42
C GLU A 32 2.79 9.62 15.35
N ALA A 33 2.14 9.29 14.22
CA ALA A 33 1.54 7.98 14.01
C ALA A 33 2.60 6.87 13.95
N ARG A 34 3.71 7.11 13.24
CA ARG A 34 4.84 6.17 13.11
C ARG A 34 5.51 5.91 14.45
N ASP A 35 5.86 6.98 15.17
CA ASP A 35 6.58 6.88 16.44
C ASP A 35 5.70 6.18 17.49
N LEU A 36 4.40 6.49 17.52
CA LEU A 36 3.45 5.79 18.38
C LEU A 36 3.32 4.31 18.01
N MET A 37 3.28 3.97 16.71
CA MET A 37 3.22 2.57 16.27
C MET A 37 4.47 1.78 16.71
N LEU A 38 5.66 2.38 16.60
CA LEU A 38 6.92 1.77 17.03
C LEU A 38 6.98 1.61 18.55
N MET A 39 6.57 2.62 19.32
CA MET A 39 6.54 2.57 20.79
C MET A 39 5.61 1.48 21.34
N CYS A 40 4.58 1.08 20.59
CA CYS A 40 3.62 0.07 21.06
C CYS A 40 4.13 -1.37 20.91
N HIS A 41 5.23 -1.62 20.18
CA HIS A 41 5.81 -2.95 19.95
C HIS A 41 4.77 -4.04 19.56
N MET A 42 3.73 -3.63 18.84
CA MET A 42 2.59 -4.51 18.54
C MET A 42 2.92 -5.57 17.49
N GLN A 43 4.00 -5.41 16.73
CA GLN A 43 4.42 -6.34 15.68
C GLN A 43 4.65 -7.76 16.22
N ASP A 44 5.23 -7.89 17.42
CA ASP A 44 5.53 -9.20 18.03
C ASP A 44 4.31 -9.82 18.75
N THR A 45 3.39 -8.98 19.22
CA THR A 45 2.24 -9.42 20.05
C THR A 45 0.97 -9.66 19.22
N ILE A 46 0.93 -9.24 17.95
CA ILE A 46 -0.30 -9.27 17.16
C ILE A 46 -0.72 -10.69 16.76
N THR A 47 0.23 -11.59 16.56
CA THR A 47 -0.03 -12.99 16.16
C THR A 47 -0.77 -13.77 17.24
N THR A 48 -0.51 -13.47 18.52
CA THR A 48 -1.16 -14.09 19.68
C THR A 48 -2.41 -13.33 20.14
N SER A 49 -2.68 -12.16 19.55
CA SER A 49 -3.84 -11.33 19.89
C SER A 49 -5.13 -11.85 19.27
N ASP A 50 -6.27 -11.41 19.82
CA ASP A 50 -7.57 -11.75 19.28
C ASP A 50 -7.80 -11.20 17.86
N VAL A 51 -8.62 -11.90 17.08
CA VAL A 51 -8.88 -11.58 15.66
C VAL A 51 -9.39 -10.16 15.45
N ALA A 52 -10.19 -9.60 16.37
CA ALA A 52 -10.68 -8.22 16.23
C ALA A 52 -9.53 -7.20 16.37
N THR A 53 -8.58 -7.45 17.27
CA THR A 53 -7.35 -6.65 17.40
C THR A 53 -6.45 -6.81 16.17
N GLN A 54 -6.35 -8.01 15.60
CA GLN A 54 -5.62 -8.24 14.33
C GLN A 54 -6.22 -7.44 13.17
N ILE A 55 -7.55 -7.44 13.02
CA ILE A 55 -8.24 -6.64 12.00
C ILE A 55 -7.96 -5.14 12.21
N LEU A 56 -8.03 -4.66 13.45
CA LEU A 56 -7.74 -3.26 13.78
C LEU A 56 -6.28 -2.90 13.45
N TYR A 57 -5.33 -3.80 13.75
CA TYR A 57 -3.92 -3.61 13.41
C TYR A 57 -3.71 -3.54 11.90
N ASN A 58 -4.26 -4.50 11.13
CA ASN A 58 -4.14 -4.50 9.67
C ASN A 58 -4.69 -3.20 9.06
N ARG A 59 -5.85 -2.73 9.54
CA ARG A 59 -6.43 -1.46 9.12
C ARG A 59 -5.56 -0.26 9.47
N THR A 60 -4.92 -0.29 10.65
CA THR A 60 -4.03 0.77 11.10
C THR A 60 -2.75 0.80 10.27
N ILE A 61 -2.17 -0.35 9.93
CA ILE A 61 -1.00 -0.45 9.04
C ILE A 61 -1.33 0.08 7.65
N VAL A 62 -2.47 -0.31 7.06
CA VAL A 62 -2.91 0.22 5.77
C VAL A 62 -3.06 1.73 5.83
N GLN A 63 -3.72 2.25 6.86
CA GLN A 63 -3.92 3.69 7.00
C GLN A 63 -2.61 4.45 7.20
N LEU A 64 -1.67 3.89 7.97
CA LEU A 64 -0.33 4.43 8.15
C LEU A 64 0.46 4.41 6.83
N GLY A 65 0.34 3.34 6.03
CA GLY A 65 0.95 3.26 4.69
C GLY A 65 0.39 4.29 3.72
N LEU A 66 -0.93 4.53 3.75
CA LEU A 66 -1.57 5.60 2.97
C LEU A 66 -1.11 6.99 3.45
N CYS A 67 -0.96 7.19 4.76
CA CYS A 67 -0.43 8.43 5.32
C CYS A 67 1.04 8.64 4.94
N ALA A 68 1.87 7.61 5.03
CA ALA A 68 3.27 7.63 4.59
C ALA A 68 3.38 8.03 3.11
N PHE A 69 2.52 7.47 2.27
CA PHE A 69 2.48 7.80 0.85
C PHE A 69 2.10 9.27 0.61
N ARG A 70 1.13 9.80 1.38
CA ARG A 70 0.68 11.21 1.30
C ARG A 70 1.69 12.23 1.84
N PHE A 71 2.60 11.78 2.70
CA PHE A 71 3.78 12.53 3.16
C PHE A 71 4.99 12.35 2.22
N GLY A 72 4.86 11.49 1.20
CA GLY A 72 5.91 11.20 0.24
C GLY A 72 6.94 10.17 0.73
N ALA A 73 6.79 9.56 1.89
CA ALA A 73 7.63 8.47 2.39
C ALA A 73 7.35 7.16 1.63
N ILE A 74 7.82 7.08 0.37
CA ILE A 74 7.48 6.01 -0.59
C ILE A 74 8.03 4.65 -0.15
N ARG A 75 9.23 4.59 0.42
CA ARG A 75 9.85 3.34 0.87
C ARG A 75 9.07 2.73 2.03
N GLU A 76 8.69 3.57 2.98
CA GLU A 76 7.91 3.21 4.16
C GLU A 76 6.48 2.81 3.78
N ALA A 77 5.87 3.53 2.82
CA ALA A 77 4.57 3.16 2.26
C ALA A 77 4.61 1.79 1.58
N HIS A 78 5.64 1.53 0.75
CA HIS A 78 5.83 0.22 0.13
C HIS A 78 6.01 -0.89 1.17
N GLN A 79 6.85 -0.67 2.17
CA GLN A 79 7.11 -1.66 3.23
C GLN A 79 5.86 -1.97 4.07
N ALA A 80 5.03 -0.98 4.36
CA ALA A 80 3.79 -1.20 5.11
C ALA A 80 2.73 -1.97 4.32
N LEU A 81 2.71 -1.83 2.98
CA LEU A 81 1.67 -2.39 2.13
C LEU A 81 2.05 -3.72 1.45
N VAL A 82 3.33 -4.10 1.45
CA VAL A 82 3.82 -5.32 0.80
C VAL A 82 3.17 -6.59 1.37
N ASP A 83 3.03 -6.67 2.69
CA ASP A 83 2.44 -7.84 3.35
C ASP A 83 0.95 -7.98 3.05
N MET A 84 0.25 -6.84 2.92
CA MET A 84 -1.17 -6.81 2.59
C MET A 84 -1.45 -7.25 1.15
N GLN A 85 -0.60 -6.85 0.20
CA GLN A 85 -0.80 -7.13 -1.22
C GLN A 85 -0.21 -8.47 -1.67
N SER A 86 0.87 -8.95 -1.05
CA SER A 86 1.51 -10.22 -1.42
C SER A 86 0.59 -11.43 -1.25
N GLY A 87 -0.33 -11.39 -0.28
CA GLY A 87 -1.22 -12.50 0.02
C GLY A 87 -2.50 -12.60 -0.83
N ASN A 88 -2.84 -11.60 -1.66
CA ASN A 88 -4.14 -11.49 -2.36
C ASN A 88 -5.40 -11.64 -1.46
N ARG A 89 -5.24 -11.62 -0.13
CA ARG A 89 -6.27 -11.80 0.90
C ARG A 89 -6.61 -10.50 1.62
N ALA A 90 -6.26 -9.35 1.05
CA ALA A 90 -6.47 -8.03 1.65
C ALA A 90 -7.94 -7.77 2.06
N LYS A 91 -8.90 -8.30 1.29
CA LYS A 91 -10.34 -8.17 1.58
C LYS A 91 -10.76 -8.88 2.88
N GLU A 92 -10.18 -10.04 3.13
CA GLU A 92 -10.40 -10.82 4.35
C GLU A 92 -9.67 -10.21 5.55
N LEU A 93 -8.39 -9.86 5.37
CA LEU A 93 -7.54 -9.29 6.41
C LEU A 93 -8.07 -7.95 6.96
N LEU A 94 -8.82 -7.21 6.14
CA LEU A 94 -9.47 -5.95 6.52
C LEU A 94 -10.94 -6.11 6.94
N ALA A 95 -11.45 -7.35 7.00
CA ALA A 95 -12.83 -7.69 7.31
C ALA A 95 -13.87 -6.94 6.45
N GLN A 96 -13.59 -6.78 5.16
CA GLN A 96 -14.48 -6.12 4.19
C GLN A 96 -15.22 -7.11 3.28
N GLY A 97 -14.93 -8.40 3.42
CA GLY A 97 -15.66 -9.46 2.76
C GLY A 97 -14.95 -10.79 2.90
N VAL A 98 -15.69 -11.86 2.67
CA VAL A 98 -15.15 -13.22 2.60
C VAL A 98 -14.73 -13.47 1.16
N GLN A 99 -13.47 -13.80 0.91
CA GLN A 99 -13.06 -14.30 -0.39
C GLN A 99 -13.27 -15.80 -0.40
N MET A 100 -14.07 -16.29 -1.36
CA MET A 100 -14.21 -17.72 -1.58
C MET A 100 -12.88 -18.25 -2.16
N ILE A 101 -12.12 -18.99 -1.36
CA ILE A 101 -10.97 -19.75 -1.86
C ILE A 101 -11.54 -20.94 -2.61
N ARG A 102 -11.30 -21.00 -3.93
CA ARG A 102 -11.95 -21.93 -4.86
C ARG A 102 -11.72 -23.43 -4.55
N ASN A 103 -10.87 -23.78 -3.57
CA ASN A 103 -10.48 -25.14 -3.20
C ASN A 103 -10.46 -25.39 -1.67
N GLN A 104 -11.08 -24.55 -0.84
CA GLN A 104 -11.23 -24.80 0.60
C GLN A 104 -12.71 -24.79 0.96
N GLU A 105 -13.28 -25.96 1.25
CA GLU A 105 -14.58 -26.05 1.91
C GLU A 105 -14.41 -25.54 3.35
N ARG A 106 -14.73 -24.26 3.58
CA ARG A 106 -14.85 -23.74 4.94
C ARG A 106 -16.07 -24.37 5.60
N THR A 107 -15.94 -24.78 6.85
CA THR A 107 -17.08 -25.27 7.62
C THR A 107 -18.10 -24.13 7.76
N ARG A 108 -19.40 -24.41 7.57
CA ARG A 108 -20.48 -23.39 7.63
C ARG A 108 -20.42 -22.50 8.88
N ASP A 109 -19.99 -23.06 10.02
CA ASP A 109 -19.86 -22.33 11.29
C ASP A 109 -18.71 -21.30 11.29
N GLN A 110 -17.64 -21.57 10.56
CA GLN A 110 -16.52 -20.62 10.41
C GLN A 110 -16.93 -19.45 9.53
N GLU A 111 -17.62 -19.71 8.42
CA GLU A 111 -18.13 -18.66 7.53
C GLU A 111 -19.15 -17.75 8.22
N MET A 112 -20.05 -18.32 9.04
CA MET A 112 -21.04 -17.55 9.79
C MET A 112 -20.37 -16.60 10.79
N LYS A 113 -19.33 -17.08 11.50
CA LYS A 113 -18.54 -16.26 12.44
C LYS A 113 -17.70 -15.19 11.73
N GLU A 114 -17.16 -15.47 10.55
CA GLU A 114 -16.44 -14.49 9.74
C GLU A 114 -17.37 -13.41 9.20
N ARG A 115 -18.56 -13.80 8.71
CA ARG A 115 -19.60 -12.85 8.27
C ARG A 115 -20.04 -11.91 9.39
N GLN A 116 -20.18 -12.42 10.63
CA GLN A 116 -20.51 -11.60 11.80
C GLN A 116 -19.42 -10.60 12.19
N ARG A 117 -18.17 -10.81 11.75
CA ARG A 117 -17.03 -9.92 12.03
C ARG A 117 -16.79 -8.87 10.95
N LEU A 118 -17.60 -8.87 9.88
CA LEU A 118 -17.49 -7.90 8.80
C LEU A 118 -17.81 -6.50 9.30
N LEU A 119 -16.99 -5.55 8.89
CA LEU A 119 -17.21 -4.14 9.21
C LEU A 119 -18.31 -3.56 8.31
N PRO A 120 -19.06 -2.56 8.79
CA PRO A 120 -20.05 -1.86 7.97
C PRO A 120 -19.36 -1.06 6.84
N PHE A 121 -20.10 -0.81 5.76
CA PHE A 121 -19.56 -0.24 4.51
C PHE A 121 -18.89 1.13 4.70
N HIS A 122 -19.40 1.98 5.60
CA HIS A 122 -18.80 3.30 5.86
C HIS A 122 -17.41 3.23 6.53
N MET A 123 -17.01 2.06 7.06
CA MET A 123 -15.66 1.82 7.57
C MET A 123 -14.76 1.14 6.53
N HIS A 124 -15.24 0.84 5.33
CA HIS A 124 -14.41 0.17 4.32
C HIS A 124 -13.37 1.14 3.75
N ILE A 125 -12.15 0.63 3.61
CA ILE A 125 -11.04 1.30 2.93
C ILE A 125 -11.03 0.76 1.50
N ASN A 126 -11.00 1.63 0.50
CA ASN A 126 -11.02 1.23 -0.90
C ASN A 126 -9.80 0.35 -1.26
N LEU A 127 -10.03 -0.91 -1.62
CA LEU A 127 -8.98 -1.88 -1.95
C LEU A 127 -8.21 -1.50 -3.23
N GLU A 128 -8.89 -0.93 -4.22
CA GLU A 128 -8.26 -0.48 -5.47
C GLU A 128 -7.26 0.65 -5.20
N LEU A 129 -7.59 1.53 -4.26
CA LEU A 129 -6.71 2.62 -3.85
C LEU A 129 -5.43 2.07 -3.19
N ILE A 130 -5.57 1.11 -2.27
CA ILE A 130 -4.42 0.50 -1.59
C ILE A 130 -3.51 -0.17 -2.61
N GLU A 131 -4.08 -0.91 -3.56
CA GLU A 131 -3.31 -1.57 -4.62
C GLU A 131 -2.61 -0.55 -5.53
N CYS A 132 -3.31 0.50 -5.93
CA CYS A 132 -2.73 1.57 -6.72
C CYS A 132 -1.53 2.22 -6.02
N VAL A 133 -1.69 2.62 -4.75
CA VAL A 133 -0.63 3.22 -3.95
C VAL A 133 0.58 2.29 -3.81
N TYR A 134 0.33 1.00 -3.60
CA TYR A 134 1.36 -0.02 -3.56
C TYR A 134 2.11 -0.14 -4.89
N LEU A 135 1.40 -0.26 -6.01
CA LEU A 135 2.01 -0.41 -7.34
C LEU A 135 2.81 0.84 -7.76
N VAL A 136 2.30 2.04 -7.46
CA VAL A 136 3.03 3.29 -7.72
C VAL A 136 4.28 3.37 -6.86
N SER A 137 4.20 3.00 -5.58
CA SER A 137 5.37 2.97 -4.70
C SER A 137 6.41 1.96 -5.16
N ALA A 138 5.97 0.76 -5.58
CA ALA A 138 6.84 -0.26 -6.15
C ALA A 138 7.50 0.23 -7.45
N MET A 139 6.74 0.84 -8.37
CA MET A 139 7.24 1.40 -9.63
C MET A 139 8.37 2.42 -9.39
N LEU A 140 8.18 3.35 -8.45
CA LEU A 140 9.14 4.41 -8.14
C LEU A 140 10.44 3.91 -7.47
N ILE A 141 10.40 2.73 -6.82
CA ILE A 141 11.58 2.12 -6.19
C ILE A 141 12.26 1.15 -7.15
N GLU A 142 11.48 0.31 -7.83
CA GLU A 142 11.96 -0.81 -8.64
C GLU A 142 12.56 -0.34 -9.96
N ILE A 143 11.94 0.62 -10.67
CA ILE A 143 12.44 1.04 -12.00
C ILE A 143 13.84 1.68 -11.91
N PRO A 144 14.11 2.63 -10.99
CA PRO A 144 15.46 3.16 -10.82
C PRO A 144 16.46 2.11 -10.32
N PHE A 145 16.01 1.18 -9.47
CA PHE A 145 16.86 0.08 -9.01
C PHE A 145 17.24 -0.86 -10.15
N MET A 146 16.29 -1.20 -11.02
CA MET A 146 16.52 -2.03 -12.20
C MET A 146 17.42 -1.35 -13.23
N ALA A 147 17.26 -0.05 -13.45
CA ALA A 147 18.10 0.72 -14.39
C ALA A 147 19.55 0.80 -13.89
N SER A 148 19.77 1.10 -12.60
CA SER A 148 21.11 1.19 -12.02
C SER A 148 21.85 -0.15 -11.91
N HIS A 149 21.13 -1.27 -11.89
CA HIS A 149 21.70 -2.63 -11.76
C HIS A 149 21.50 -3.47 -13.03
N GLU A 150 21.42 -2.84 -14.21
CA GLU A 150 21.14 -3.53 -15.47
C GLU A 150 22.13 -4.66 -15.76
N TYR A 151 23.41 -4.45 -15.38
CA TYR A 151 24.55 -5.35 -15.58
C TYR A 151 24.80 -6.36 -14.45
N ASP A 152 24.08 -6.29 -13.33
CA ASP A 152 24.29 -7.22 -12.21
C ASP A 152 23.57 -8.56 -12.46
N ALA A 153 24.32 -9.66 -12.42
CA ALA A 153 23.80 -11.01 -12.66
C ALA A 153 22.90 -11.53 -11.51
N ARG A 154 22.96 -10.90 -10.32
CA ARG A 154 22.17 -11.30 -9.14
C ARG A 154 20.95 -10.39 -8.94
N LYS A 155 20.07 -10.34 -9.94
CA LYS A 155 18.80 -9.60 -9.89
C LYS A 155 17.88 -10.20 -8.81
N ARG A 156 17.74 -9.53 -7.66
CA ARG A 156 16.67 -9.82 -6.70
C ARG A 156 15.59 -8.75 -6.83
N PRO A 157 14.39 -9.10 -7.35
CA PRO A 157 13.31 -8.14 -7.46
C PRO A 157 12.85 -7.70 -6.07
N ILE A 158 12.65 -6.39 -5.86
CA ILE A 158 12.22 -5.84 -4.56
C ILE A 158 10.75 -6.21 -4.30
N SER A 159 9.90 -6.12 -5.33
CA SER A 159 8.51 -6.59 -5.27
C SER A 159 8.20 -7.71 -6.26
N LYS A 160 7.95 -8.93 -5.74
CA LYS A 160 7.49 -10.06 -6.56
C LYS A 160 6.11 -9.83 -7.19
N HIS A 161 5.21 -9.15 -6.49
CA HIS A 161 3.85 -8.89 -6.96
C HIS A 161 3.86 -7.95 -8.16
N PHE A 162 4.60 -6.83 -8.07
CA PHE A 162 4.75 -5.87 -9.18
C PHE A 162 5.37 -6.53 -10.42
N HIS A 163 6.44 -7.31 -10.26
CA HIS A 163 7.06 -8.04 -11.37
C HIS A 163 6.13 -9.06 -12.03
N THR A 164 5.29 -9.71 -11.25
CA THR A 164 4.31 -10.66 -11.78
C THR A 164 3.24 -9.93 -12.61
N GLN A 165 2.76 -8.78 -12.14
CA GLN A 165 1.83 -7.92 -12.90
C GLN A 165 2.46 -7.42 -14.20
N MET A 166 3.71 -6.96 -14.16
CA MET A 166 4.44 -6.53 -15.36
C MET A 166 4.60 -7.65 -16.39
N ARG A 167 5.00 -8.86 -15.96
CA ARG A 167 5.10 -10.03 -16.86
C ARG A 167 3.75 -10.45 -17.44
N GLN A 168 2.68 -10.38 -16.65
CA GLN A 168 1.34 -10.69 -17.14
C GLN A 168 0.90 -9.69 -18.21
N ALA A 169 1.21 -8.40 -18.01
CA ALA A 169 0.96 -7.40 -19.02
C ALA A 169 1.80 -7.63 -20.28
N GLU A 170 3.10 -7.90 -20.17
CA GLU A 170 3.98 -8.18 -21.32
C GLU A 170 3.54 -9.37 -22.17
N LYS A 171 2.84 -10.35 -21.58
CA LYS A 171 2.26 -11.48 -22.32
C LYS A 171 1.03 -11.11 -23.15
N GLN A 172 0.40 -9.96 -22.91
CA GLN A 172 -0.77 -9.54 -23.69
C GLN A 172 -0.33 -9.06 -25.08
N PRO A 173 -0.82 -9.69 -26.17
CA PRO A 173 -0.38 -9.39 -27.53
C PRO A 173 -0.92 -8.06 -28.05
N VAL A 174 -2.04 -7.57 -27.49
CA VAL A 174 -2.66 -6.30 -27.87
C VAL A 174 -2.75 -5.41 -26.64
N PHE A 175 -2.20 -4.20 -26.77
CA PHE A 175 -2.28 -3.16 -25.76
C PHE A 175 -3.35 -2.15 -26.15
N GLY A 176 -4.50 -2.21 -25.49
CA GLY A 176 -5.50 -1.17 -25.55
C GLY A 176 -5.14 0.04 -24.67
N PRO A 177 -5.88 1.16 -24.79
CA PRO A 177 -5.78 2.25 -23.82
C PRO A 177 -6.11 1.72 -22.42
N PRO A 178 -5.39 2.17 -21.37
CA PRO A 178 -5.59 1.65 -20.03
C PRO A 178 -6.98 2.03 -19.50
N GLU A 179 -7.74 1.07 -19.02
CA GLU A 179 -9.09 1.28 -18.45
C GLU A 179 -9.09 1.09 -16.93
N SER A 180 -8.29 0.12 -16.46
CA SER A 180 -8.12 -0.20 -15.04
C SER A 180 -6.98 0.60 -14.40
N MET A 181 -7.05 0.87 -13.09
CA MET A 181 -5.95 1.51 -12.35
C MET A 181 -4.63 0.73 -12.49
N ARG A 182 -4.70 -0.61 -12.56
CA ARG A 182 -3.52 -1.47 -12.74
C ARG A 182 -2.85 -1.22 -14.10
N GLU A 183 -3.65 -1.14 -15.16
CA GLU A 183 -3.17 -0.91 -16.52
C GLU A 183 -2.55 0.47 -16.67
N HIS A 184 -3.12 1.49 -16.02
CA HIS A 184 -2.53 2.84 -15.97
C HIS A 184 -1.14 2.81 -15.35
N VAL A 185 -0.95 2.10 -14.22
CA VAL A 185 0.36 2.00 -13.57
C VAL A 185 1.35 1.18 -14.43
N VAL A 186 0.90 0.14 -15.12
CA VAL A 186 1.74 -0.63 -16.05
C VAL A 186 2.16 0.23 -17.25
N ALA A 187 1.25 0.99 -17.84
CA ALA A 187 1.55 1.92 -18.93
C ALA A 187 2.55 3.00 -18.47
N ALA A 188 2.33 3.57 -17.28
CA ALA A 188 3.27 4.51 -16.65
C ALA A 188 4.65 3.88 -16.40
N SER A 189 4.69 2.63 -15.94
CA SER A 189 5.94 1.88 -15.71
C SER A 189 6.74 1.69 -17.00
N ARG A 190 6.06 1.44 -18.13
CA ARG A 190 6.71 1.32 -19.44
C ARG A 190 7.26 2.66 -19.93
N ALA A 191 6.45 3.72 -19.86
CA ALA A 191 6.88 5.07 -20.21
C ALA A 191 8.09 5.53 -19.36
N MET A 192 8.10 5.16 -18.07
CA MET A 192 9.23 5.44 -17.18
C MET A 192 10.49 4.65 -17.56
N LYS A 193 10.38 3.40 -18.04
CA LYS A 193 11.52 2.63 -18.56
C LYS A 193 12.09 3.23 -19.85
N THR A 194 11.26 3.83 -20.70
CA THR A 194 11.69 4.49 -21.94
C THR A 194 12.16 5.93 -21.72
N GLY A 195 12.11 6.45 -20.49
CA GLY A 195 12.51 7.82 -20.15
C GLY A 195 11.46 8.89 -20.46
N ASP A 196 10.27 8.52 -20.94
CA ASP A 196 9.17 9.47 -21.19
C ASP A 196 8.37 9.73 -19.91
N TRP A 197 8.82 10.74 -19.18
CA TRP A 197 8.20 11.14 -17.93
C TRP A 197 6.84 11.82 -18.12
N SER A 198 6.65 12.55 -19.22
CA SER A 198 5.42 13.29 -19.50
C SER A 198 4.26 12.30 -19.70
N ALA A 199 4.50 11.27 -20.51
CA ALA A 199 3.53 10.19 -20.70
C ALA A 199 3.26 9.43 -19.39
N CYS A 200 4.31 9.11 -18.61
CA CYS A 200 4.16 8.45 -17.31
C CYS A 200 3.25 9.24 -16.35
N VAL A 201 3.43 10.56 -16.28
CA VAL A 201 2.62 11.43 -15.42
C VAL A 201 1.18 11.53 -15.91
N ASN A 202 0.96 11.62 -17.21
CA ASN A 202 -0.38 11.65 -17.79
C ASN A 202 -1.16 10.35 -17.53
N PHE A 203 -0.49 9.20 -17.53
CA PHE A 203 -1.13 7.93 -17.18
C PHE A 203 -1.45 7.81 -15.68
N LEU A 204 -0.66 8.45 -14.80
CA LEU A 204 -0.90 8.40 -13.35
C LEU A 204 -1.96 9.43 -12.88
N ILE A 205 -1.96 10.64 -13.46
CA ILE A 205 -2.90 11.71 -13.12
C ILE A 205 -4.17 11.52 -13.95
N ASN A 206 -4.98 10.51 -13.60
CA ASN A 206 -6.31 10.35 -14.17
C ASN A 206 -7.37 11.02 -13.26
N GLU A 207 -8.38 11.65 -13.85
CA GLU A 207 -9.57 12.18 -13.18
C GLU A 207 -10.24 11.14 -12.26
N LYS A 208 -10.26 9.86 -12.68
CA LYS A 208 -10.77 8.73 -11.88
C LYS A 208 -9.92 8.42 -10.63
N MET A 209 -8.62 8.72 -10.67
CA MET A 209 -7.70 8.56 -9.54
C MET A 209 -7.85 9.70 -8.53
N ASN A 210 -7.97 10.94 -9.03
CA ASN A 210 -8.16 12.13 -8.20
C ASN A 210 -9.55 12.16 -7.53
N GLY A 211 -10.61 11.71 -8.22
CA GLY A 211 -11.97 11.69 -7.65
C GLY A 211 -12.15 10.74 -6.46
N LYS A 212 -11.31 9.70 -6.31
CA LYS A 212 -11.38 8.74 -5.20
C LYS A 212 -10.54 9.13 -3.99
N VAL A 213 -9.67 10.13 -4.11
CA VAL A 213 -8.75 10.54 -3.06
C VAL A 213 -8.94 12.04 -2.82
N ASN A 214 -9.84 12.39 -1.88
CA ASN A 214 -10.15 13.78 -1.49
C ASN A 214 -8.94 14.62 -1.01
N LYS A 215 -7.72 14.05 -1.00
CA LYS A 215 -6.46 14.66 -0.59
C LYS A 215 -5.28 14.35 -1.57
N ALA A 216 -5.53 13.86 -2.79
CA ALA A 216 -4.49 13.49 -3.77
C ALA A 216 -3.81 14.68 -4.49
N GLN A 217 -4.37 15.88 -4.42
CA GLN A 217 -3.73 17.07 -5.02
C GLN A 217 -2.34 17.33 -4.42
N ASN A 218 -2.15 17.10 -3.12
CA ASN A 218 -0.84 17.23 -2.48
C ASN A 218 0.09 16.06 -2.81
N LEU A 219 -0.48 14.86 -2.98
CA LEU A 219 0.24 13.62 -3.30
C LEU A 219 0.95 13.71 -4.67
N PHE A 220 0.26 14.15 -5.72
CA PHE A 220 0.88 14.29 -7.04
C PHE A 220 1.83 15.47 -7.15
N ASN A 221 1.62 16.52 -6.34
CA ASN A 221 2.57 17.63 -6.20
C ASN A 221 3.86 17.18 -5.50
N GLU A 222 3.78 16.32 -4.49
CA GLU A 222 4.97 15.72 -3.85
C GLU A 222 5.67 14.68 -4.71
N ILE A 223 4.93 13.81 -5.41
CA ILE A 223 5.51 12.93 -6.44
C ILE A 223 6.21 13.81 -7.47
N SER A 224 5.62 14.94 -7.89
CA SER A 224 6.26 15.91 -8.80
C SER A 224 7.49 16.63 -8.21
N ARG A 225 7.60 16.77 -6.89
CA ARG A 225 8.83 17.27 -6.24
C ARG A 225 9.91 16.20 -6.16
N LYS A 226 9.57 14.98 -5.73
CA LYS A 226 10.51 13.84 -5.68
C LYS A 226 10.95 13.38 -7.08
N LYS A 227 10.15 13.67 -8.12
CA LYS A 227 10.48 13.51 -9.55
C LYS A 227 11.79 14.20 -9.92
N LYS A 228 12.08 15.42 -9.42
CA LYS A 228 13.36 16.08 -9.73
C LYS A 228 14.55 15.27 -9.22
N SER A 229 14.45 14.66 -8.04
CA SER A 229 15.55 13.89 -7.44
C SER A 229 15.76 12.52 -8.10
N ALA A 230 14.69 11.80 -8.45
CA ALA A 230 14.80 10.51 -9.14
C ALA A 230 15.26 10.67 -10.60
N LEU A 231 14.80 11.74 -11.27
CA LEU A 231 15.25 12.11 -12.61
C LEU A 231 16.71 12.59 -12.61
N PHE A 232 17.13 13.35 -11.58
CA PHE A 232 18.54 13.68 -11.38
C PHE A 232 19.37 12.41 -11.26
N MET A 233 18.93 11.42 -10.48
CA MET A 233 19.63 10.13 -10.32
C MET A 233 19.70 9.32 -11.61
N LEU A 234 18.65 9.31 -12.45
CA LEU A 234 18.68 8.62 -13.75
C LEU A 234 19.57 9.34 -14.77
N HIS A 235 19.46 10.66 -14.92
CA HIS A 235 20.33 11.42 -15.83
C HIS A 235 21.79 11.49 -15.36
N PHE A 236 22.07 11.40 -14.06
CA PHE A 236 23.44 11.35 -13.54
C PHE A 236 24.12 10.00 -13.83
N VAL A 237 23.35 8.91 -13.94
CA VAL A 237 23.86 7.59 -14.37
C VAL A 237 24.11 7.56 -15.88
N ASP A 238 23.32 8.27 -16.68
CA ASP A 238 23.61 8.45 -18.12
C ASP A 238 24.79 9.43 -18.39
N SER A 239 25.28 10.14 -17.37
CA SER A 239 26.35 11.15 -17.47
C SER A 239 27.69 10.71 -16.82
N ILE A 240 27.84 9.43 -16.46
CA ILE A 240 29.10 8.79 -16.02
C ILE A 240 29.44 7.69 -17.02
#